data_AF-A0A7C6V3K5-F1
#
_entry.id   AF-A0A7C6V3K5-F1
#
_cell.length_a   1.000
_cell.length_b   1.000
_cell.length_c   1.000
_cell.angle_alpha   90.00
_cell.angle_beta   90.00
_cell.angle_gamma   90.00
#
_symmetry.space_group_name_H-M   'P 1'
#
loop_
_entity.id
_entity.type
_entity.pdbx_description
1 polymer ?
#
loop_
_entity_poly.entity_id
_entity_poly.type
_entity_poly.pdbx_seq_one_letter_code
_entity_poly.pdbx_strand_id
1 'polypeptide(L)' 'RLARPVLERAGFAPQEITVIVRAIAAHRRGEPEGGLLGRFLCRADDLARPCAFCAARSDCYKVEHMETAREVLIY' A
#
# COMPACT_ATOMS: atom_id res chain seq x y z
N ARG A 1 -12.77 -5.92 4.27
CA ARG A 1 -13.75 -5.44 5.28
C ARG A 1 -13.19 -5.47 6.72
N LEU A 2 -11.86 -5.42 6.92
CA LEU A 2 -11.23 -5.50 8.26
C LEU A 2 -10.82 -4.14 8.86
N ALA A 3 -10.53 -3.12 8.04
CA ALA A 3 -9.94 -1.88 8.51
C ALA A 3 -10.86 -1.07 9.44
N ARG A 4 -12.14 -0.92 9.09
CA ARG A 4 -13.11 -0.13 9.88
C ARG A 4 -13.17 -0.53 11.37
N PRO A 5 -13.44 -1.79 11.75
CA PRO A 5 -13.54 -2.16 13.16
C PRO A 5 -12.22 -2.01 13.93
N VAL A 6 -11.06 -2.10 13.24
CA VAL A 6 -9.75 -1.85 13.87
C VAL A 6 -9.59 -0.37 14.20
N LEU A 7 -9.94 0.52 13.26
CA LEU A 7 -9.83 1.96 13.44
C LEU A 7 -10.81 2.49 14.49
N GLU A 8 -12.02 1.92 14.56
CA GLU A 8 -13.01 2.23 15.61
C GLU A 8 -12.44 1.90 17.01
N ARG A 9 -11.85 0.71 17.19
CA ARG A 9 -11.20 0.33 18.47
C ARG A 9 -9.97 1.18 18.81
N ALA A 10 -9.29 1.70 17.80
CA ALA A 10 -8.14 2.59 17.96
C ALA A 10 -8.53 4.05 18.25
N GLY A 11 -9.83 4.38 18.26
CA GLY A 11 -10.32 5.72 18.64
C GLY A 11 -10.28 6.77 17.54
N PHE A 12 -10.16 6.38 16.27
CA PHE A 12 -10.23 7.32 15.15
C PHE A 12 -11.62 7.95 15.00
N ALA A 13 -11.67 9.21 14.55
CA ALA A 13 -12.93 9.88 14.30
C ALA A 13 -13.65 9.28 13.07
N PRO A 14 -15.01 9.33 13.01
CA PRO A 14 -15.77 8.77 11.89
C PRO A 14 -15.35 9.28 10.50
N GLN A 15 -14.96 10.55 10.42
CA GLN A 15 -14.48 11.17 9.18
C GLN A 15 -13.12 10.61 8.75
N GLU A 16 -12.20 10.43 9.69
CA GLU A 16 -10.88 9.82 9.44
C GLU A 16 -11.03 8.37 8.99
N ILE A 17 -11.85 7.59 9.71
CA ILE A 17 -12.15 6.20 9.36
C ILE A 17 -12.65 6.11 7.91
N THR A 18 -13.52 7.03 7.49
CA THR A 18 -14.07 7.05 6.13
C THR A 18 -12.97 7.28 5.09
N VAL A 19 -12.08 8.25 5.33
CA VAL A 19 -10.95 8.54 4.43
C VAL A 19 -9.98 7.36 4.38
N ILE A 20 -9.60 6.80 5.53
CA ILE A 20 -8.63 5.71 5.64
C ILE A 20 -9.16 4.44 5.00
N VAL A 21 -10.42 4.07 5.28
CA VAL A 21 -11.03 2.87 4.69
C VAL A 21 -11.12 2.99 3.18
N ARG A 22 -11.46 4.17 2.65
CA ARG A 22 -11.48 4.42 1.21
C ARG A 22 -10.09 4.30 0.60
N ALA A 23 -9.07 4.90 1.24
CA ALA A 23 -7.69 4.81 0.80
C ALA A 23 -7.19 3.35 0.78
N ILE A 24 -7.43 2.58 1.85
CA ILE A 24 -7.06 1.16 1.93
C ILE A 24 -7.80 0.34 0.85
N ALA A 25 -9.04 0.66 0.51
CA ALA A 25 -9.75 -0.07 -0.54
C ALA A 25 -9.13 0.13 -1.93
N ALA A 26 -8.69 1.36 -2.24
CA ALA A 26 -8.22 1.76 -3.57
C ALA A 26 -6.68 1.76 -3.74
N HIS A 27 -5.89 1.49 -2.69
CA HIS A 27 -4.43 1.65 -2.78
C HIS A 27 -3.72 0.65 -3.69
N ARG A 28 -4.31 -0.50 -4.06
CA ARG A 28 -3.57 -1.57 -4.77
C ARG A 28 -2.92 -1.13 -6.08
N ARG A 29 -3.52 -0.15 -6.77
CA ARG A 29 -3.01 0.45 -8.00
C ARG A 29 -3.00 1.98 -7.93
N GLY A 30 -3.10 2.54 -6.72
CA GLY A 30 -3.21 3.99 -6.52
C GLY A 30 -4.44 4.60 -7.18
N GLU A 31 -5.59 3.91 -7.13
CA GLU A 31 -6.80 4.31 -7.84
C GLU A 31 -7.30 5.70 -7.35
N PRO A 32 -7.82 6.56 -8.25
CA PRO A 32 -8.24 7.94 -7.92
C PRO A 32 -9.21 8.02 -6.73
N GLU A 33 -10.08 7.03 -6.58
CA GLU A 33 -11.08 6.88 -5.54
C GLU A 33 -10.46 6.87 -4.13
N GLY A 34 -9.21 6.41 -4.00
CA GLY A 34 -8.46 6.41 -2.74
C GLY A 34 -7.95 7.79 -2.33
N GLY A 35 -8.00 8.78 -3.22
CA GLY A 35 -7.44 10.11 -2.99
C GLY A 35 -5.92 10.10 -2.78
N LEU A 36 -5.41 11.17 -2.15
CA LEU A 36 -3.97 11.33 -1.88
C LEU A 36 -3.42 10.21 -0.98
N LEU A 37 -4.12 9.87 0.10
CA LEU A 37 -3.69 8.82 1.02
C LEU A 37 -3.60 7.47 0.31
N GLY A 38 -4.56 7.11 -0.55
CA GLY A 38 -4.52 5.86 -1.32
C GLY A 38 -3.29 5.78 -2.24
N ARG A 39 -2.91 6.89 -2.88
CA ARG A 39 -1.69 6.95 -3.71
C ARG A 39 -0.42 6.82 -2.89
N PHE A 40 -0.35 7.47 -1.72
CA PHE A 40 0.80 7.31 -0.83
C PHE A 40 0.92 5.89 -0.28
N LEU A 41 -0.20 5.24 0.06
CA LEU A 41 -0.20 3.84 0.47
C LEU A 41 0.26 2.90 -0.66
N CYS A 42 -0.19 3.13 -1.90
CA CYS A 42 0.29 2.37 -3.06
C CYS A 42 1.81 2.45 -3.18
N ARG A 43 2.33 3.67 -3.21
CA ARG A 43 3.76 3.93 -3.35
C ARG A 43 4.57 3.36 -2.18
N ALA A 44 4.08 3.52 -0.96
CA ALA A 44 4.73 2.94 0.21
C ALA A 44 4.74 1.40 0.16
N ASP A 45 3.65 0.75 -0.28
CA ASP A 45 3.61 -0.70 -0.48
C ASP A 45 4.63 -1.16 -1.52
N ASP A 46 4.80 -0.40 -2.60
CA ASP A 46 5.77 -0.73 -3.65
C ASP A 46 7.22 -0.54 -3.15
N LEU A 47 7.50 0.56 -2.45
CA LEU A 47 8.83 0.87 -1.89
C LEU A 47 9.25 -0.09 -0.78
N ALA A 48 8.33 -0.58 0.05
CA ALA A 48 8.65 -1.42 1.20
C ALA A 48 9.06 -2.86 0.82
N ARG A 49 8.91 -3.27 -0.46
CA ARG A 49 9.21 -4.65 -0.86
C ARG A 49 10.71 -4.84 -1.09
N PRO A 50 11.36 -5.84 -0.48
CA PRO A 50 12.78 -6.15 -0.71
C PRO A 50 12.96 -6.95 -2.00
N CYS A 51 12.55 -6.38 -3.14
CA CYS A 51 12.52 -7.08 -4.43
C CYS A 51 13.88 -7.62 -4.86
N ALA A 52 14.98 -6.94 -4.53
CA ALA A 52 16.34 -7.36 -4.86
C ALA A 52 16.70 -8.77 -4.34
N PHE A 53 16.12 -9.18 -3.20
CA PHE A 53 16.38 -10.49 -2.57
C PHE A 53 15.21 -11.47 -2.69
N CYS A 54 14.17 -11.11 -3.46
CA CYS A 54 12.99 -11.94 -3.60
C CYS A 54 13.27 -13.14 -4.53
N ALA A 55 13.15 -14.36 -4.00
CA ALA A 55 13.33 -15.58 -4.79
C ALA A 55 12.30 -15.73 -5.92
N ALA A 56 11.08 -15.20 -5.74
CA ALA A 56 10.00 -15.25 -6.73
C ALA A 56 10.05 -14.08 -7.74
N ARG A 57 11.14 -13.29 -7.77
CA ARG A 57 11.23 -12.07 -8.59
C ARG A 57 11.05 -12.35 -10.08
N SER A 58 11.60 -13.45 -10.61
CA SER A 58 11.49 -13.81 -12.03
C SER A 58 10.05 -14.08 -12.46
N ASP A 59 9.21 -14.54 -11.52
CA ASP A 59 7.82 -14.92 -11.78
C ASP A 59 6.82 -13.86 -11.30
N CYS A 60 7.32 -12.73 -10.79
CA CYS A 60 6.50 -11.69 -10.18
C CYS A 60 5.86 -10.80 -11.24
N TYR A 61 4.55 -10.91 -11.42
CA TYR A 61 3.78 -10.08 -12.36
C TYR A 61 3.85 -8.57 -12.10
N LYS A 62 4.32 -8.13 -10.91
CA LYS A 62 4.48 -6.70 -10.59
C LYS A 62 5.90 -6.19 -10.81
N VAL A 63 6.91 -7.04 -11.04
CA VAL A 63 8.34 -6.67 -10.92
C VAL A 63 8.72 -5.45 -11.75
N GLU A 64 8.15 -5.29 -12.94
CA GLU A 64 8.41 -4.16 -13.84
C GLU A 64 7.81 -2.83 -13.33
N HIS A 65 6.82 -2.90 -12.44
CA HIS A 65 6.14 -1.76 -11.84
C HIS A 65 6.62 -1.45 -10.42
N MET A 66 7.50 -2.27 -9.84
CA MET A 66 8.03 -2.04 -8.49
C MET A 66 9.16 -1.00 -8.54
N GLU A 67 9.01 0.13 -7.82
CA GLU A 67 10.02 1.20 -7.77
C GLU A 67 11.41 0.69 -7.35
N THR A 68 11.47 -0.22 -6.36
CA THR A 68 12.72 -0.76 -5.80
C THR A 68 13.11 -2.12 -6.39
N ALA A 69 12.57 -2.51 -7.55
CA ALA A 69 12.83 -3.82 -8.17
C ALA A 69 14.32 -4.16 -8.33
N ARG A 70 15.15 -3.13 -8.48
CA ARG A 70 16.60 -3.21 -8.72
C ARG A 70 17.43 -2.59 -7.60
N GLU A 71 16.78 -2.08 -6.56
CA GLU A 71 17.43 -1.38 -5.46
C GLU A 71 17.56 -2.29 -4.24
N VAL A 72 18.72 -2.23 -3.61
CA VAL A 72 18.95 -2.89 -2.32
C VAL A 72 18.54 -1.90 -1.25
N LEU A 73 17.39 -2.17 -0.60
CA LEU A 73 17.01 -1.46 0.61
C LEU A 73 17.95 -1.90 1.74
N ILE A 74 18.86 -1.02 2.15
CA ILE A 74 19.71 -1.22 3.33
C ILE A 74 18.99 -0.53 4.50
N TYR A 75 18.46 -1.34 5.42
CA TYR A 75 17.96 -0.90 6.72
C TYR A 75 18.92 -1.33 7.82
#